data_AF-A0A699QXJ2-F1
#
_entry.id   AF-A0A699QXJ2-F1
#
_cell.length_a   1.000
_cell.length_b   1.000
_cell.length_c   1.000
_cell.angle_alpha   90.00
_cell.angle_beta   90.00
_cell.angle_gamma   90.00
#
_symmetry.space_group_name_H-M   'P 1'
#
loop_
_entity.id
_entity.type
_entity.pdbx_description
1 polymer ?
#
loop_
_entity_poly.entity_id
_entity_poly.type
_entity_poly.pdbx_seq_one_letter_code
_entity_poly.pdbx_strand_id
1 'polypeptide(L)'
;MNEDIKNMVEKLLYKNNRSSRFDISQHLVKDVITAGMERTLSTGNWDVKRFKMHRKGITQIVTRLSFIGAFGAMTKISPQFEKSRKVSGPRALQP
;
A
#
# COMPACT_ATOMS: atom_id res chain seq x y z
N MET A 1 -4.93 1.15 -13.21
CA MET A 1 -4.81 -0.32 -13.26
C MET A 1 -6.13 -0.98 -13.63
N ASN A 2 -7.17 -0.94 -12.77
CA ASN A 2 -8.46 -1.57 -13.10
C ASN A 2 -9.13 -0.91 -14.31
N GLU A 3 -9.04 0.42 -14.42
CA GLU A 3 -9.50 1.14 -15.62
C GLU A 3 -8.65 0.83 -16.86
N ASP A 4 -7.33 0.68 -16.71
CA ASP A 4 -6.45 0.34 -17.84
C ASP A 4 -6.74 -1.06 -18.39
N ILE A 5 -6.93 -2.04 -17.50
CA ILE A 5 -7.33 -3.41 -17.88
C ILE A 5 -8.72 -3.39 -18.52
N LYS A 6 -9.68 -2.67 -17.94
CA LYS A 6 -11.01 -2.49 -18.53
C LYS A 6 -10.92 -1.91 -19.94
N ASN A 7 -10.17 -0.83 -20.13
CA ASN A 7 -9.99 -0.18 -21.43
C ASN A 7 -9.28 -1.10 -22.44
N MET A 8 -8.31 -1.90 -22.00
CA MET A 8 -7.62 -2.89 -22.85
C MET A 8 -8.57 -4.00 -23.29
N VAL A 9 -9.36 -4.53 -22.36
CA VAL A 9 -10.34 -5.58 -22.62
C VAL A 9 -11.46 -5.07 -23.54
N GLU A 10 -11.99 -3.88 -23.30
CA GLU A 10 -12.99 -3.25 -24.18
C GLU A 10 -12.46 -3.08 -25.62
N LYS A 11 -11.21 -2.65 -25.79
CA LYS A 11 -10.58 -2.55 -27.12
C LYS A 11 -10.44 -3.90 -27.83
N LEU A 12 -10.13 -4.96 -27.09
CA LEU A 12 -10.01 -6.30 -27.64
C LEU A 12 -11.36 -6.89 -28.04
N LEU A 13 -12.40 -6.68 -27.22
CA LEU A 13 -13.75 -7.15 -27.49
C LEU A 13 -14.45 -6.36 -28.62
N TYR A 14 -14.06 -5.10 -28.86
CA TYR A 14 -14.59 -4.29 -29.95
C TYR A 14 -14.05 -4.71 -31.34
N LYS A 15 -12.92 -5.44 -31.40
CA LYS A 15 -12.41 -5.97 -32.67
C LYS A 15 -13.31 -7.10 -33.19
N ASN A 16 -13.72 -7.01 -34.45
CA ASN A 16 -14.73 -7.87 -35.09
C ASN A 16 -14.34 -9.35 -35.28
N ASN A 17 -13.18 -9.78 -34.75
CA ASN A 17 -12.73 -11.17 -34.77
C ASN A 17 -13.36 -11.95 -33.61
N ARG A 18 -14.66 -12.23 -33.71
CA ARG A 18 -15.48 -12.89 -32.67
C ARG A 18 -15.19 -14.39 -32.48
N SER A 19 -14.22 -14.95 -33.21
CA SER A 19 -13.95 -16.39 -33.25
C SER A 19 -12.90 -16.88 -32.24
N SER A 20 -12.11 -15.98 -31.65
CA SER A 20 -11.12 -16.37 -30.63
C SER A 20 -11.72 -16.32 -29.23
N ARG A 21 -11.59 -17.42 -28.46
CA ARG A 21 -11.96 -17.46 -27.04
C ARG A 21 -11.19 -16.37 -26.28
N PHE A 22 -11.89 -15.40 -25.72
CA PHE A 22 -11.30 -14.38 -24.87
C PHE A 22 -10.95 -15.00 -23.51
N ASP A 23 -9.67 -14.95 -23.14
CA ASP A 23 -9.18 -15.39 -21.84
C ASP A 23 -8.64 -14.18 -21.06
N ILE A 24 -9.29 -13.87 -19.93
CA ILE A 24 -8.90 -12.77 -19.05
C ILE A 24 -7.60 -13.07 -18.30
N SER A 25 -7.25 -14.35 -18.14
CA SER A 25 -6.03 -14.78 -17.43
C SER A 25 -4.75 -14.29 -18.11
N GLN A 26 -4.80 -14.10 -19.43
CA GLN A 26 -3.70 -13.58 -20.24
C GLN A 26 -3.47 -12.08 -20.03
N HIS A 27 -4.47 -11.36 -19.53
CA HIS A 27 -4.47 -9.90 -19.36
C HIS A 27 -4.30 -9.48 -17.90
N LEU A 28 -4.28 -10.45 -16.98
CA LEU A 28 -3.99 -10.19 -15.58
C LEU A 28 -2.48 -9.89 -15.45
N VAL A 29 -2.13 -8.64 -15.16
CA VAL A 29 -0.72 -8.27 -14.94
C VAL A 29 -0.24 -8.91 -13.64
N LYS A 30 0.55 -9.99 -13.77
CA LYS A 30 0.89 -10.90 -12.66
C LYS A 30 1.74 -10.23 -11.57
N ASP A 31 2.59 -9.27 -11.92
CA ASP A 31 3.61 -8.76 -10.99
C ASP A 31 3.21 -7.49 -10.23
N VAL A 32 2.09 -6.84 -10.58
CA VAL A 32 1.74 -5.54 -9.99
C VAL A 32 1.43 -5.65 -8.50
N ILE A 33 0.78 -6.73 -8.08
CA ILE A 33 0.45 -6.95 -6.67
C ILE A 33 1.74 -7.19 -5.87
N THR A 34 2.57 -8.12 -6.34
CA THR A 34 3.84 -8.48 -5.69
C THR A 34 4.78 -7.28 -5.60
N ALA A 35 5.08 -6.64 -6.72
CA ALA A 35 5.98 -5.48 -6.76
C ALA A 35 5.41 -4.27 -6.01
N GLY A 36 4.09 -4.06 -6.07
CA GLY A 36 3.41 -2.99 -5.35
C GLY A 36 3.49 -3.18 -3.83
N MET A 37 3.24 -4.40 -3.34
CA MET A 37 3.37 -4.73 -1.91
C MET A 37 4.82 -4.62 -1.44
N GLU A 38 5.77 -5.18 -2.19
CA GLU A 38 7.19 -5.13 -1.86
C GLU A 38 7.70 -3.69 -1.77
N ARG A 39 7.39 -2.85 -2.77
CA ARG A 39 7.75 -1.43 -2.77
C ARG A 39 7.13 -0.68 -1.59
N THR A 40 5.86 -0.94 -1.29
CA THR A 40 5.14 -0.27 -0.21
C THR A 40 5.73 -0.62 1.16
N LEU A 41 6.08 -1.89 1.38
CA LEU A 41 6.69 -2.35 2.62
C LEU A 41 8.14 -1.87 2.76
N SER A 42 8.91 -1.89 1.67
CA SER A 42 10.32 -1.47 1.65
C SER A 42 10.49 0.04 1.87
N THR A 43 9.67 0.87 1.20
CA THR A 43 9.76 2.34 1.30
C THR A 43 8.98 2.92 2.48
N GLY A 44 8.00 2.18 3.01
CA GLY A 44 7.10 2.64 4.06
C GLY A 44 6.13 3.73 3.63
N ASN A 45 6.00 3.99 2.33
CA ASN A 45 5.01 4.91 1.78
C ASN A 45 3.79 4.12 1.28
N TRP A 46 2.66 4.30 1.96
CA TRP A 46 1.40 3.69 1.63
C TRP A 46 0.46 4.71 0.99
N ASP A 47 0.34 4.62 -0.33
CA ASP A 47 -0.57 5.45 -1.12
C ASP A 47 -1.69 4.59 -1.71
N VAL A 48 -2.92 4.81 -1.22
CA VAL A 48 -4.12 4.19 -1.78
C VAL A 48 -5.10 5.28 -2.18
N LYS A 49 -5.01 5.68 -3.46
CA LYS A 49 -5.86 6.68 -4.11
C LYS A 49 -7.36 6.43 -3.90
N ARG A 50 -7.80 5.17 -3.95
CA ARG A 50 -9.23 4.78 -3.76
C ARG A 50 -9.81 5.30 -2.44
N PHE A 51 -8.99 5.31 -1.39
CA PHE A 51 -9.40 5.76 -0.05
C PHE A 51 -8.84 7.13 0.31
N LYS A 52 -8.24 7.84 -0.67
CA LYS A 52 -7.50 9.10 -0.46
C LYS A 52 -6.48 9.00 0.68
N MET A 53 -5.86 7.82 0.80
CA MET A 53 -4.93 7.53 1.89
C MET A 53 -3.50 7.73 1.42
N HIS A 54 -2.85 8.77 1.92
CA HIS A 54 -1.43 9.04 1.69
C HIS A 54 -0.73 9.05 3.04
N ARG A 55 -0.07 7.94 3.38
CA ARG A 55 0.65 7.79 4.65
C ARG A 55 2.11 7.44 4.41
N LYS A 56 3.00 8.17 5.09
CA LYS A 56 4.44 7.98 4.98
C LYS A 56 5.01 7.45 6.30
N GLY A 57 6.06 6.65 6.21
CA GLY A 57 6.77 6.13 7.38
C GLY A 57 5.99 5.09 8.18
N ILE A 58 5.11 4.33 7.53
CA ILE A 58 4.32 3.27 8.18
C ILE A 58 5.20 2.11 8.61
N THR A 59 6.10 1.66 7.73
CA THR A 59 7.04 0.58 8.06
C THR A 59 8.35 1.16 8.56
N GLN A 60 8.95 0.47 9.53
CA GLN A 60 10.25 0.78 10.12
C GLN A 60 11.03 -0.53 10.29
N ILE A 61 12.36 -0.46 10.21
CA ILE A 61 13.21 -1.62 10.47
C ILE A 61 13.19 -1.92 11.98
N VAL A 62 13.01 -3.20 12.34
CA VAL A 62 13.04 -3.63 13.74
C VAL A 62 14.46 -3.53 14.29
N THR A 63 14.63 -2.81 15.40
CA THR A 63 15.90 -2.70 16.10
C THR A 63 16.24 -4.01 16.82
N ARG A 64 17.39 -4.63 16.50
CA ARG A 64 17.84 -5.92 17.05
C ARG A 64 19.06 -5.77 17.97
N LEU A 65 19.06 -4.75 18.83
CA LEU A 65 20.17 -4.49 19.76
C LEU A 65 20.05 -5.31 21.05
N SER A 66 18.83 -5.64 21.48
CA SER A 66 18.54 -6.49 22.63
C SER A 66 17.15 -7.10 22.48
N PHE A 67 16.86 -8.14 23.26
CA PHE A 67 15.52 -8.74 23.31
C PHE A 67 14.43 -7.68 23.62
N ILE A 68 14.66 -6.87 24.65
CA ILE A 68 13.73 -5.81 25.06
C ILE A 68 13.61 -4.72 24.00
N GLY A 69 14.71 -4.37 23.32
CA GLY A 69 14.68 -3.39 22.22
C GLY A 69 13.85 -3.86 21.03
N ALA A 70 13.97 -5.13 20.65
CA ALA A 70 13.14 -5.73 19.60
C ALA A 70 11.66 -5.79 20.02
N PHE A 71 11.38 -6.19 21.26
CA PHE A 71 10.03 -6.21 21.82
C PHE A 71 9.38 -4.83 21.82
N GLY A 72 10.10 -3.80 22.28
CA GLY A 72 9.63 -2.41 22.26
C GLY A 72 9.36 -1.87 20.86
N ALA A 73 10.15 -2.28 19.85
CA ALA A 73 9.89 -1.90 18.46
C ALA A 73 8.60 -2.53 17.90
N MET A 74 8.27 -3.76 18.33
CA MET A 74 7.06 -4.47 17.88
C MET A 74 5.77 -3.98 18.54
N THR A 75 5.82 -3.51 19.79
CA THR A 75 4.64 -3.05 20.54
C THR A 75 4.38 -1.55 20.43
N LYS A 76 5.26 -0.81 19.74
CA LYS A 76 5.17 0.64 19.58
C LYS A 76 3.93 1.05 18.77
N ILE A 77 3.15 1.98 19.34
CA ILE A 77 2.01 2.61 18.66
C ILE A 77 2.42 4.00 18.15
N SER A 78 2.21 4.26 16.85
CA SER A 78 2.46 5.58 16.26
C SER A 78 1.23 6.49 16.43
N PRO A 79 1.38 7.73 16.91
CA PRO A 79 0.28 8.69 16.97
C PRO A 79 -0.16 9.10 15.55
N GLN A 80 -1.44 9.42 15.39
CA GLN A 80 -2.00 9.86 14.10
C GLN A 80 -1.50 11.24 13.66
N PHE A 81 -1.22 12.13 14.62
CA PHE A 81 -0.68 13.44 14.32
C PHE A 81 0.82 13.33 14.02
N GLU A 82 1.16 13.55 12.76
CA GLU A 82 2.54 13.80 12.36
C GLU A 82 3.05 15.06 13.07
N LYS A 83 4.37 15.13 13.28
CA LYS A 83 5.05 16.20 14.04
C LYS A 83 5.03 17.57 13.34
N SER A 84 4.03 17.87 12.51
CA SER A 84 3.92 19.11 11.74
C SER A 84 3.70 20.34 12.64
N ARG A 85 3.13 20.16 13.84
CA ARG A 85 2.99 21.23 14.86
C ARG A 85 3.21 20.68 16.28
N LYS A 86 3.68 21.54 17.18
CA LYS A 86 3.69 21.25 18.62
C LYS A 86 2.25 21.36 19.13
N VAL A 87 1.65 20.23 19.48
CA VAL A 87 0.32 20.16 20.09
C VAL A 87 0.48 19.46 21.43
N SER A 88 0.12 20.13 22.52
CA SER A 88 0.28 19.60 23.89
C SER A 88 -0.84 18.62 24.26
N GLY A 89 -2.08 18.86 23.82
CA GLY A 89 -3.25 18.05 24.21
C GLY A 89 -3.12 16.56 23.90
N PRO A 90 -3.04 16.12 22.62
CA PRO A 90 -2.96 14.70 22.24
C PRO A 90 -1.67 13.99 22.67
N ARG A 91 -0.72 14.71 23.30
CA ARG A 91 0.54 14.15 23.80
C ARG A 91 0.53 13.97 25.32
N ALA A 92 -0.44 14.56 26.02
CA ALA A 92 -0.62 14.32 27.44
C ALA A 92 -1.12 12.88 27.65
N LEU A 93 -0.65 12.24 28.73
CA LEU A 93 -1.21 10.96 29.15
C LEU A 93 -2.64 11.23 29.63
N GLN A 94 -3.61 10.66 28.94
CA GLN A 94 -5.01 10.76 29.34
C GLN A 94 -5.28 9.74 30.46
N PRO A 95 -6.11 10.09 31.47
CA PRO A 95 -6.53 9.17 32.51
C PRO A 95 -7.40 8.03 31.96
#